data_AF-A0A3T0D8M9-F1
#
_entry.id   AF-A0A3T0D8M9-F1
#
_cell.length_a   1.000
_cell.length_b   1.000
_cell.length_c   1.000
_cell.angle_alpha   90.00
_cell.angle_beta   90.00
_cell.angle_gamma   90.00
#
_symmetry.space_group_name_H-M   'P 1'
#
loop_
_entity.id
_entity.type
_entity.pdbx_description
1 polymer ?
#
loop_
_entity_poly.entity_id
_entity_poly.type
_entity_poly.pdbx_seq_one_letter_code
_entity_poly.pdbx_strand_id
1 'polypeptide(L)'
;MGYDIANLETEEGYRFFQELKKFKAFSVYDRLVISIALQEKIICVSNDKPVRKICKKYGINSTGTLGILCAAFEKGIISKKELKELIDEYQSNSGAYINKDIINEIIRIYHL
;
A
#
# COMPACT_ATOMS: atom_id res chain seq x y z
N MET A 1 -2.14 23.48 -9.90
CA MET A 1 -2.04 22.01 -10.07
C MET A 1 -3.40 21.42 -9.79
N GLY A 2 -4.19 21.16 -10.84
CA GLY A 2 -5.42 20.40 -10.68
C GLY A 2 -5.03 18.94 -10.52
N TYR A 3 -5.03 18.45 -9.29
CA TYR A 3 -5.03 17.01 -9.09
C TYR A 3 -6.42 16.54 -9.51
N ASP A 4 -6.51 15.74 -10.57
CA ASP A 4 -7.71 14.95 -10.79
C ASP A 4 -7.95 14.16 -9.51
N ILE A 5 -9.07 14.45 -8.86
CA ILE A 5 -9.55 13.64 -7.74
C ILE A 5 -9.64 12.24 -8.32
N ALA A 6 -8.91 11.29 -7.74
CA ALA A 6 -8.88 9.94 -8.25
C ALA A 6 -10.33 9.43 -8.35
N ASN A 7 -10.82 9.26 -9.57
CA ASN A 7 -12.25 9.18 -9.82
C ASN A 7 -12.71 7.73 -9.74
N LEU A 8 -13.75 7.52 -8.93
CA LEU A 8 -14.59 6.34 -9.11
C LEU A 8 -15.40 6.59 -10.38
N GLU A 9 -15.34 5.66 -11.32
CA GLU A 9 -15.95 5.81 -12.65
C GLU A 9 -17.02 4.74 -12.89
N THR A 10 -17.02 3.71 -12.06
CA THR A 10 -17.93 2.58 -12.15
C THR A 10 -18.95 2.58 -11.02
N GLU A 11 -20.14 2.06 -11.31
CA GLU A 11 -21.17 1.84 -10.30
C GLU A 11 -20.65 0.94 -9.15
N GLU A 12 -19.85 -0.07 -9.48
CA GLU A 12 -19.20 -0.95 -8.49
C GLU A 12 -18.29 -0.17 -7.54
N GLY A 13 -17.40 0.68 -8.08
CA GLY A 13 -16.51 1.53 -7.29
C GLY A 13 -17.29 2.47 -6.37
N TYR A 14 -18.33 3.14 -6.88
CA TYR A 14 -19.19 4.00 -6.07
C TYR A 14 -19.95 3.24 -4.98
N ARG A 15 -20.54 2.08 -5.31
CA ARG A 15 -21.26 1.24 -4.32
C ARG A 15 -20.32 0.81 -3.21
N PHE A 16 -19.12 0.37 -3.55
CA PHE A 16 -18.15 -0.08 -2.56
C PHE A 16 -17.66 1.07 -1.68
N PHE A 17 -17.41 2.25 -2.25
CA PHE A 17 -17.06 3.45 -1.48
C PHE A 17 -18.12 3.84 -0.43
N GLN A 18 -19.41 3.67 -0.78
CA GLN A 18 -20.52 3.87 0.15
C GLN A 18 -20.58 2.77 1.21
N GLU A 19 -20.40 1.50 0.81
CA GLU A 19 -20.35 0.36 1.74
C GLU A 19 -19.29 0.57 2.81
N LEU A 20 -18.12 1.11 2.44
CA LEU A 20 -17.03 1.34 3.37
C LEU A 20 -17.34 2.39 4.45
N LYS A 21 -18.40 3.21 4.31
CA LYS A 21 -18.84 4.16 5.37
C LYS A 21 -19.18 3.47 6.69
N LYS A 22 -19.54 2.18 6.66
CA LYS A 22 -19.81 1.40 7.88
C LYS A 22 -18.57 1.24 8.77
N PHE A 23 -17.37 1.42 8.22
CA PHE A 23 -16.12 1.36 8.96
C PHE A 23 -15.73 2.76 9.45
N LYS A 24 -16.09 3.07 10.71
CA LYS A 24 -15.81 4.39 11.34
C LYS A 24 -14.33 4.79 11.36
N ALA A 25 -13.43 3.82 11.23
CA ALA A 25 -11.98 4.05 11.22
C ALA A 25 -11.45 4.62 9.89
N PHE A 26 -12.27 4.68 8.84
CA PHE A 26 -11.82 5.09 7.50
C PHE A 26 -12.16 6.55 7.20
N SER A 27 -11.12 7.29 6.84
CA SER A 27 -11.25 8.60 6.23
C SER A 27 -11.92 8.50 4.85
N VAL A 28 -12.24 9.64 4.25
CA VAL A 28 -12.69 9.69 2.85
C VAL A 28 -11.63 9.13 1.89
N TYR A 29 -10.34 9.36 2.18
CA TYR A 29 -9.22 8.94 1.35
C TYR A 29 -8.96 7.44 1.43
N ASP A 30 -9.10 6.84 2.62
CA ASP A 30 -9.02 5.38 2.78
C ASP A 30 -10.09 4.68 1.94
N ARG A 31 -11.33 5.19 2.02
CA ARG A 31 -12.42 4.63 1.23
C ARG A 31 -12.17 4.79 -0.26
N LEU A 32 -11.61 5.93 -0.67
CA LEU A 32 -11.32 6.22 -2.07
C LEU A 32 -10.24 5.27 -2.63
N VAL A 33 -9.10 5.16 -1.96
CA VAL A 33 -7.97 4.32 -2.44
C VAL A 33 -8.34 2.84 -2.51
N ILE A 34 -9.09 2.33 -1.52
CA ILE A 34 -9.56 0.93 -1.53
C ILE A 34 -10.55 0.73 -2.69
N SER A 35 -11.45 1.68 -2.93
CA SER A 35 -12.48 1.55 -3.97
C SER A 35 -11.92 1.65 -5.38
N ILE A 36 -10.90 2.49 -5.60
CA ILE A 36 -10.15 2.54 -6.86
C ILE A 36 -9.41 1.22 -7.08
N ALA A 37 -8.74 0.70 -6.05
CA ALA A 37 -8.03 -0.57 -6.17
C ALA A 37 -8.97 -1.73 -6.55
N LEU A 38 -10.19 -1.74 -6.01
CA LEU A 38 -11.24 -2.69 -6.41
C LEU A 38 -11.64 -2.49 -7.89
N GLN A 39 -12.06 -1.28 -8.25
CA GLN A 39 -12.56 -0.94 -9.59
C GLN A 39 -11.55 -1.28 -10.68
N GLU A 40 -10.31 -0.81 -10.51
CA GLU A 40 -9.24 -0.95 -11.50
C GLU A 40 -8.56 -2.32 -11.44
N LYS A 41 -8.92 -3.16 -10.45
CA LYS A 41 -8.27 -4.45 -10.18
C LYS A 41 -6.75 -4.33 -10.01
N ILE A 42 -6.32 -3.26 -9.35
CA ILE A 42 -4.92 -2.96 -9.07
C ILE A 42 -4.59 -3.20 -7.58
N ILE A 43 -3.30 -3.18 -7.27
CA ILE A 43 -2.83 -3.33 -5.88
C ILE A 43 -3.14 -2.05 -5.10
N CYS A 44 -3.80 -2.19 -3.95
CA CYS A 44 -3.96 -1.10 -2.99
C CYS A 44 -2.66 -0.88 -2.20
N VAL A 45 -2.03 0.28 -2.35
CA VAL A 45 -0.80 0.61 -1.61
C VAL A 45 -1.15 1.43 -0.37
N SER A 46 -0.94 0.85 0.82
CA SER A 46 -1.14 1.56 2.10
C SER A 46 -0.36 0.93 3.25
N ASN A 47 0.25 1.80 4.07
CA ASN A 47 0.89 1.39 5.33
C ASN A 47 -0.10 1.24 6.48
N ASP A 48 -1.37 1.60 6.29
CA ASP A 48 -2.39 1.49 7.33
C ASP A 48 -2.92 0.07 7.49
N LYS A 49 -2.75 -0.47 8.70
CA LYS A 49 -3.21 -1.82 9.05
C LYS A 49 -4.74 -1.99 8.84
N PRO A 50 -5.62 -1.04 9.19
CA PRO A 50 -7.04 -1.14 8.91
C PRO A 50 -7.36 -1.27 7.41
N VAL A 51 -6.69 -0.49 6.56
CA VAL A 51 -6.84 -0.52 5.10
C VAL A 51 -6.45 -1.90 4.56
N ARG A 52 -5.24 -2.39 4.86
CA ARG A 52 -4.79 -3.73 4.41
C ARG A 52 -5.69 -4.86 4.87
N LYS A 53 -6.25 -4.78 6.09
CA LYS A 53 -7.21 -5.77 6.60
C LYS A 53 -8.49 -5.81 5.77
N ILE A 54 -9.00 -4.65 5.37
CA ILE A 54 -10.18 -4.58 4.51
C ILE A 54 -9.86 -5.04 3.10
N CYS A 55 -8.73 -4.64 2.51
CA CYS A 55 -8.32 -5.17 1.21
C CYS A 55 -8.29 -6.70 1.22
N LYS A 56 -7.64 -7.31 2.22
CA LYS A 56 -7.64 -8.77 2.40
C LYS A 56 -9.05 -9.36 2.54
N LYS A 57 -9.94 -8.71 3.30
CA LYS A 57 -11.32 -9.17 3.51
C LYS A 57 -12.11 -9.23 2.20
N TYR A 58 -11.87 -8.31 1.27
CA TYR A 58 -12.58 -8.20 0.01
C TYR A 58 -11.79 -8.76 -1.18
N GLY A 59 -10.70 -9.50 -0.94
CA GLY A 59 -9.89 -10.11 -2.02
C GLY A 59 -9.09 -9.11 -2.86
N ILE A 60 -8.90 -7.89 -2.36
CA ILE A 60 -8.07 -6.86 -3.01
C ILE A 60 -6.62 -7.07 -2.57
N ASN A 61 -5.73 -7.21 -3.54
CA ASN A 61 -4.30 -7.28 -3.26
C ASN A 61 -3.83 -5.96 -2.64
N SER A 62 -3.02 -6.02 -1.60
CA SER A 62 -2.50 -4.82 -0.95
C SER A 62 -1.04 -4.97 -0.55
N THR A 63 -0.31 -3.87 -0.61
CA THR A 63 1.10 -3.80 -0.18
C THR A 63 1.37 -2.49 0.56
N GLY A 64 2.52 -2.39 1.21
CA GLY A 64 3.02 -1.16 1.83
C GLY A 64 4.29 -0.66 1.14
N THR A 65 4.90 0.39 1.68
CA THR A 65 6.12 0.99 1.12
C THR A 65 7.23 -0.04 0.91
N LEU A 66 7.50 -0.90 1.90
CA LEU A 66 8.52 -1.94 1.77
C LEU A 66 8.27 -2.88 0.59
N GLY A 67 7.01 -3.25 0.32
CA GLY A 67 6.70 -4.11 -0.82
C GLY A 67 6.87 -3.39 -2.16
N ILE A 68 6.69 -2.06 -2.21
CA ILE A 68 7.03 -1.26 -3.39
C ILE A 68 8.54 -1.25 -3.63
N LEU A 69 9.35 -1.07 -2.58
CA LEU A 69 10.81 -1.12 -2.69
C LEU A 69 11.29 -2.49 -3.18
N CYS A 70 10.74 -3.56 -2.61
CA CYS A 70 11.04 -4.93 -3.03
C CYS A 70 10.68 -5.16 -4.51
N ALA A 71 9.48 -4.72 -4.93
CA ALA A 71 9.05 -4.84 -6.32
C ALA A 71 9.94 -4.03 -7.28
N ALA A 72 10.37 -2.82 -6.89
CA ALA A 72 11.29 -2.02 -7.68
C ALA A 72 12.64 -2.72 -7.88
N PHE A 73 13.17 -3.34 -6.83
CA PHE A 73 14.40 -4.14 -6.91
C PHE A 73 14.23 -5.37 -7.82
N GLU A 74 13.16 -6.14 -7.63
CA GLU A 74 12.85 -7.33 -8.45
C GLU A 74 12.67 -7.01 -9.94
N LYS A 75 12.27 -5.77 -10.26
CA LYS A 75 12.16 -5.27 -11.64
C LYS A 75 13.42 -4.62 -12.16
N GLY A 76 14.50 -4.58 -11.37
CA GLY A 76 15.78 -3.96 -11.76
C GLY A 76 15.72 -2.44 -11.87
N ILE A 77 14.72 -1.80 -11.27
CA ILE A 77 14.58 -0.34 -11.24
C ILE A 77 15.59 0.27 -10.26
N ILE A 78 15.81 -0.41 -9.14
CA ILE A 78 16.83 -0.04 -8.15
C ILE A 78 17.78 -1.22 -7.95
N SER A 79 19.04 -0.90 -7.65
CA SER A 79 20.08 -1.86 -7.29
C SER A 79 19.89 -2.40 -5.87
N LYS A 80 20.62 -3.48 -5.56
CA LYS A 80 20.66 -4.05 -4.20
C LYS A 80 21.15 -3.05 -3.15
N LYS A 81 22.13 -2.22 -3.52
CA LYS A 81 22.67 -1.17 -2.65
C LYS A 81 21.60 -0.13 -2.34
N GLU A 82 20.91 0.36 -3.37
CA GLU A 82 19.81 1.32 -3.20
C GLU A 82 18.66 0.76 -2.38
N LEU A 83 18.29 -0.52 -2.59
CA LEU A 83 17.27 -1.17 -1.76
C LEU A 83 17.64 -1.14 -0.28
N LYS A 84 18.90 -1.47 0.06
CA LYS A 84 19.39 -1.44 1.43
C LYS A 84 19.31 -0.03 2.01
N GLU A 85 19.85 0.96 1.29
CA GLU A 85 19.88 2.36 1.72
C GLU A 85 18.46 2.91 1.97
N LEU A 86 17.51 2.60 1.07
CA LEU A 86 16.11 3.03 1.20
C LEU A 86 15.39 2.35 2.38
N ILE A 87 15.70 1.08 2.67
CA ILE A 87 15.15 0.39 3.85
C ILE A 87 15.71 1.02 5.13
N ASP A 88 17.02 1.24 5.19
CA ASP A 88 17.69 1.86 6.35
C ASP A 88 17.19 3.28 6.61
N GLU A 89 16.96 4.06 5.54
CA GLU A 89 16.35 5.39 5.61
C GLU A 89 14.90 5.32 6.10
N TYR A 90 14.11 4.40 5.55
CA TYR A 90 12.71 4.22 5.96
C TYR A 90 12.58 3.82 7.43
N GLN A 91 13.54 3.06 7.97
CA GLN A 91 13.62 2.73 9.39
C GLN A 91 14.02 3.91 10.28
N SER A 92 14.98 4.71 9.83
CA SER A 92 15.64 5.70 10.68
C SER A 92 14.93 7.05 10.69
N ASN A 93 14.29 7.41 9.58
CA ASN A 93 13.77 8.76 9.34
C ASN A 93 12.26 8.82 9.10
N SER A 94 11.55 7.69 9.10
CA SER A 94 10.09 7.70 8.98
C SER A 94 9.39 7.69 10.33
N GLY A 95 8.31 8.47 10.47
CA GLY A 95 7.40 8.38 11.62
C GLY A 95 6.52 7.11 11.60
N ALA A 96 6.68 6.24 10.60
CA ALA A 96 5.87 5.04 10.45
C ALA A 96 6.46 3.88 11.27
N TYR A 97 5.63 3.28 12.13
CA TYR A 97 6.04 2.06 12.81
C TYR A 97 6.11 0.89 11.83
N ILE A 98 7.29 0.26 11.75
CA ILE A 98 7.51 -0.93 10.96
C ILE A 98 7.88 -2.07 11.90
N ASN A 99 7.20 -3.20 11.75
CA ASN A 99 7.60 -4.39 12.49
C ASN A 99 8.97 -4.87 11.99
N LYS A 100 9.95 -4.96 12.89
CA LYS A 100 11.31 -5.45 12.62
C LYS A 100 11.31 -6.83 11.97
N ASP A 101 10.33 -7.68 12.27
CA ASP A 101 10.22 -9.01 11.66
C ASP A 101 10.10 -8.95 10.14
N ILE A 102 9.35 -7.98 9.61
CA ILE A 102 9.17 -7.79 8.16
C ILE A 102 10.50 -7.41 7.52
N ILE A 103 11.27 -6.55 8.18
CA ILE A 103 12.56 -6.08 7.67
C ILE A 103 13.58 -7.21 7.68
N ASN A 104 13.65 -7.97 8.78
CA ASN A 104 14.52 -9.13 8.89
C ASN A 104 14.20 -10.17 7.82
N GLU A 105 12.92 -10.37 7.50
CA GLU A 105 12.49 -11.23 6.41
C GLU A 105 13.00 -10.73 5.04
N ILE A 106 12.87 -9.43 4.76
CA ILE A 106 13.37 -8.81 3.52
C ILE A 106 14.89 -8.95 3.42
N ILE A 107 15.63 -8.62 4.48
CA ILE A 107 17.09 -8.75 4.53
C ILE A 107 17.52 -10.19 4.22
N ARG A 108 16.81 -11.18 4.79
CA ARG A 108 17.09 -12.59 4.53
C ARG A 108 16.81 -12.99 3.08
N ILE A 109 15.68 -12.56 2.51
CA ILE A 109 15.26 -12.92 1.14
C ILE A 109 16.21 -12.34 0.09
N TYR A 110 16.57 -11.07 0.24
CA TYR A 110 17.39 -10.35 -0.76
C TYR A 110 18.88 -10.32 -0.41
N HIS A 111 19.28 -10.98 0.68
CA HIS A 111 20.65 -11.05 1.19
C HIS A 111 21.29 -9.66 1.40
N LEU A 112 20.52 -8.71 1.95
CA LEU A 112 20.95 -7.32 2.18
C LEU A 112 21.93 -7.15 3.34
#